data_AF-A0A953LMR9-F1
#
_entry.id   AF-A0A953LMR9-F1
#
_cell.length_a   1.000
_cell.length_b   1.000
_cell.length_c   1.000
_cell.angle_alpha   90.00
_cell.angle_beta   90.00
_cell.angle_gamma   90.00
#
_symmetry.space_group_name_H-M   'P 1'
#
loop_
_entity.id
_entity.type
_entity.pdbx_description
1 polymer ?
#
loop_
_entity_poly.entity_id
_entity_poly.type
_entity_poly.pdbx_seq_one_letter_code
_entity_poly.pdbx_strand_id
1 'polypeptide(L)'
;TVHYVASIQAQGICPPAGNGTLRPVLLAYAGSSSAVRAFTANLRSGLTAATTDRRYELLRSLGYRYQLTSPARGQALVIAYLPELFHLQPGVQEHDALRFVCAPPRWWLDRQAELLAPQFGAEASDHALAMAFVARLDARTPLPIANDPAFHHGLFQLALEEPWIETGDDRQLLTFDGLDALGLADPVLCDVPKRLFADFLAGATARLLPRHLSSTVRAPVPSLASQLALDFLTA
;
A
#
# COMPACT_ATOMS: atom_id res chain seq x y z
N THR A 1 6.40 2.71 -30.58
CA THR A 1 5.20 2.06 -30.03
C THR A 1 5.21 2.16 -28.52
N VAL A 2 4.06 2.09 -27.86
CA VAL A 2 3.94 2.01 -26.41
C VAL A 2 3.68 0.55 -26.03
N HIS A 3 4.38 0.09 -25.01
CA HIS A 3 4.31 -1.25 -24.46
C HIS A 3 3.73 -1.17 -23.05
N TYR A 4 2.80 -2.08 -22.77
CA TYR A 4 2.32 -2.32 -21.42
C TYR A 4 3.46 -2.84 -20.53
N VAL A 5 3.51 -2.41 -19.28
CA VAL A 5 4.46 -2.90 -18.28
C VAL A 5 3.72 -3.56 -17.12
N ALA A 6 2.80 -2.83 -16.47
CA ALA A 6 2.08 -3.34 -15.31
C ALA A 6 0.76 -2.59 -15.10
N SER A 7 -0.18 -3.20 -14.37
CA SER A 7 -1.37 -2.51 -13.90
C SER A 7 -1.96 -3.11 -12.64
N ILE A 8 -2.71 -2.28 -11.91
CA ILE A 8 -3.62 -2.67 -10.84
C ILE A 8 -5.00 -2.11 -11.18
N GLN A 9 -6.02 -2.95 -11.19
CA GLN A 9 -7.42 -2.57 -11.32
C GLN A 9 -8.16 -2.90 -10.02
N ALA A 10 -8.96 -1.96 -9.53
CA ALA A 10 -9.83 -2.15 -8.37
C ALA A 10 -11.25 -1.80 -8.82
N GLN A 11 -12.06 -2.82 -9.14
CA GLN A 11 -13.34 -2.63 -9.83
C GLN A 11 -14.37 -1.88 -8.98
N GLY A 12 -14.31 -2.02 -7.65
CA GLY A 12 -15.15 -1.27 -6.72
C GLY A 12 -14.86 0.24 -6.70
N ILE A 13 -13.67 0.65 -7.15
CA ILE A 13 -13.24 2.06 -7.20
C ILE A 13 -13.39 2.61 -8.62
N CYS A 14 -12.85 1.88 -9.60
CA CYS A 14 -12.84 2.23 -11.01
C CYS A 14 -13.50 1.08 -11.81
N PRO A 15 -14.83 1.05 -11.94
CA PRO A 15 -15.51 -0.02 -12.64
C PRO A 15 -15.07 -0.04 -14.12
N PRO A 16 -14.88 -1.23 -14.72
CA PRO A 16 -14.42 -1.34 -16.11
C PRO A 16 -15.42 -0.70 -17.06
N ALA A 17 -14.94 -0.19 -18.19
CA ALA A 17 -15.85 0.26 -19.24
C ALA A 17 -16.43 -0.98 -19.95
N GLY A 18 -17.74 -0.98 -20.21
CA GLY A 18 -18.46 -2.10 -20.83
C GLY A 18 -18.03 -2.46 -22.27
N ASN A 19 -17.01 -1.82 -22.82
CA ASN A 19 -16.46 -2.05 -24.16
C ASN A 19 -15.08 -2.73 -24.17
N GLY A 20 -14.67 -3.32 -23.04
CA GLY A 20 -13.36 -3.96 -22.86
C GLY A 20 -12.21 -2.97 -22.62
N THR A 21 -12.51 -1.71 -22.30
CA THR A 21 -11.48 -0.72 -21.91
C THR A 21 -11.21 -0.83 -20.41
N LEU A 22 -9.94 -0.98 -20.07
CA LEU A 22 -9.47 -1.12 -18.70
C LEU A 22 -9.37 0.26 -18.03
N ARG A 23 -9.78 0.34 -16.76
CA ARG A 23 -9.68 1.55 -15.92
C ARG A 23 -8.84 1.28 -14.68
N PRO A 24 -7.51 1.15 -14.84
CA PRO A 24 -6.63 0.79 -13.75
C PRO A 24 -6.48 1.94 -12.74
N VAL A 25 -6.30 1.60 -11.47
CA VAL A 25 -5.89 2.55 -10.42
C VAL A 25 -4.38 2.84 -10.45
N LEU A 26 -3.60 1.92 -11.05
CA LEU A 26 -2.19 2.09 -11.40
C LEU A 26 -1.93 1.50 -12.77
N LEU A 27 -1.26 2.24 -13.65
CA LEU A 27 -0.84 1.79 -14.98
C LEU A 27 0.61 2.20 -15.24
N ALA A 28 1.45 1.23 -15.55
CA ALA A 28 2.80 1.45 -16.03
C ALA A 28 2.93 1.06 -17.50
N TYR A 29 3.59 1.92 -18.28
CA TYR A 29 3.83 1.72 -19.70
C TYR A 29 5.14 2.36 -20.13
N ALA A 30 5.79 1.77 -21.13
CA ALA A 30 7.08 2.20 -21.61
C ALA A 30 7.12 2.28 -23.15
N GLY A 31 8.08 3.02 -23.69
CA GLY A 31 8.28 3.11 -25.12
C GLY A 31 9.22 4.24 -25.51
N SER A 32 9.19 4.64 -26.78
CA SER A 32 9.92 5.84 -27.21
C SER A 32 9.31 7.09 -26.55
N SER A 33 10.14 8.09 -26.26
CA SER A 33 9.68 9.32 -25.59
C SER A 33 8.53 10.02 -26.34
N SER A 34 8.53 9.98 -27.68
CA SER A 34 7.46 10.54 -28.51
C SER A 34 6.15 9.74 -28.42
N ALA A 35 6.22 8.41 -28.48
CA ALA A 35 5.05 7.55 -28.40
C ALA A 35 4.42 7.61 -27.00
N VAL A 36 5.23 7.56 -25.95
CA VAL A 36 4.78 7.71 -24.57
C VAL A 36 4.12 9.06 -24.36
N ARG A 37 4.70 10.15 -24.86
CA ARG A 37 4.10 11.50 -24.73
C ARG A 37 2.70 11.57 -25.34
N ALA A 38 2.51 11.05 -26.56
CA ALA A 38 1.22 11.03 -27.22
C ALA A 38 0.20 10.17 -26.45
N PHE A 39 0.61 8.99 -25.99
CA PHE A 39 -0.22 8.09 -25.19
C PHE A 39 -0.64 8.72 -23.86
N THR A 40 0.30 9.34 -23.14
CA THR A 40 0.02 10.07 -21.89
C THR A 40 -0.93 11.25 -22.11
N ALA A 41 -0.83 11.96 -23.24
CA ALA A 41 -1.71 13.09 -23.55
C ALA A 41 -3.17 12.65 -23.71
N ASN A 42 -3.42 11.50 -24.35
CA ASN A 42 -4.76 10.92 -24.44
C ASN A 42 -5.31 10.58 -23.06
N LEU A 43 -4.54 9.83 -22.25
CA LEU A 43 -4.97 9.44 -20.90
C LEU A 43 -5.26 10.64 -19.99
N ARG A 44 -4.42 11.70 -20.03
CA ARG A 44 -4.65 12.93 -19.27
C ARG A 44 -5.92 13.67 -19.66
N SER A 45 -6.32 13.53 -20.93
CA SER A 45 -7.53 14.15 -21.46
C SER A 45 -8.78 13.31 -21.17
N GLY A 46 -8.65 12.16 -20.48
CA GLY A 46 -9.74 11.21 -20.29
C GLY A 46 -10.10 10.43 -21.55
N LEU A 47 -9.24 10.47 -22.57
CA LEU A 47 -9.44 9.73 -23.82
C LEU A 47 -8.83 8.34 -23.70
N THR A 48 -9.38 7.38 -24.44
CA THR A 48 -8.82 6.03 -24.52
C THR A 48 -7.45 6.06 -25.19
N ALA A 49 -6.50 5.30 -24.63
CA ALA A 49 -5.20 5.02 -25.24
C ALA A 49 -5.00 3.51 -25.35
N ALA A 50 -4.42 3.06 -26.46
CA ALA A 50 -4.29 1.64 -26.78
C ALA A 50 -2.82 1.22 -26.92
N THR A 51 -2.47 0.09 -26.31
CA THR A 51 -1.27 -0.69 -26.66
C THR A 51 -1.64 -1.66 -27.79
N THR A 52 -0.71 -2.53 -28.18
CA THR A 52 -0.97 -3.56 -29.21
C THR A 52 -2.13 -4.49 -28.84
N ASP A 53 -2.33 -4.72 -27.55
CA ASP A 53 -3.19 -5.78 -27.00
C ASP A 53 -4.33 -5.24 -26.11
N ARG A 54 -4.19 -4.05 -25.54
CA ARG A 54 -5.10 -3.54 -24.49
C ARG A 54 -5.50 -2.09 -24.74
N ARG A 55 -6.69 -1.72 -24.26
CA ARG A 55 -7.21 -0.34 -24.27
C ARG A 55 -7.38 0.15 -22.85
N TYR A 56 -6.96 1.37 -22.60
CA TYR A 56 -6.96 1.99 -21.28
C TYR A 56 -7.66 3.34 -21.31
N GLU A 57 -8.35 3.64 -20.22
CA GLU A 57 -8.95 4.95 -19.95
C GLU A 57 -8.65 5.31 -18.49
N LEU A 58 -8.18 6.54 -18.26
CA LEU A 58 -8.00 7.08 -16.91
C LEU A 58 -9.01 8.19 -16.69
N LEU A 59 -9.86 8.04 -15.67
CA LEU A 59 -10.92 9.00 -15.39
C LEU A 59 -10.30 10.31 -14.90
N ARG A 60 -10.48 11.39 -15.69
CA ARG A 60 -9.90 12.71 -15.39
C ARG A 60 -10.33 13.25 -14.03
N SER A 61 -11.57 12.97 -13.61
CA SER A 61 -12.14 13.39 -12.33
C SER A 61 -11.39 12.84 -11.11
N LEU A 62 -10.65 11.73 -11.26
CA LEU A 62 -9.94 11.08 -10.15
C LEU A 62 -8.52 11.62 -9.92
N GLY A 63 -8.05 12.56 -10.74
CA GLY A 63 -6.80 13.28 -10.44
C GLY A 63 -5.52 12.44 -10.47
N TYR A 64 -5.39 11.52 -11.43
CA TYR A 64 -4.19 10.69 -11.61
C TYR A 64 -2.89 11.51 -11.63
N ARG A 65 -1.88 11.02 -10.91
CA ARG A 65 -0.50 11.52 -11.00
C ARG A 65 0.31 10.67 -11.98
N TYR A 66 1.28 11.30 -12.63
CA TYR A 66 2.14 10.69 -13.63
C TYR A 66 3.59 10.88 -13.22
N GLN A 67 4.31 9.78 -13.02
CA GLN A 67 5.75 9.76 -12.82
C GLN A 67 6.42 9.30 -14.10
N LEU A 68 7.33 10.11 -14.64
CA LEU A 68 8.08 9.83 -15.85
C LEU A 68 9.54 9.58 -15.48
N THR A 69 10.07 8.43 -15.89
CA THR A 69 11.48 8.06 -15.77
C THR A 69 12.05 7.79 -17.15
N SER A 70 13.31 8.18 -17.39
CA SER A 70 14.01 7.91 -18.66
C SER A 70 15.18 6.97 -18.40
N PRO A 71 14.95 5.63 -18.43
CA PRO A 71 15.98 4.66 -18.07
C PRO A 71 17.16 4.66 -19.05
N ALA A 72 16.92 5.05 -20.30
CA ALA A 72 17.95 5.20 -21.33
C ALA A 72 17.56 6.31 -22.32
N ARG A 73 18.54 6.75 -23.14
CA ARG A 73 18.32 7.80 -24.15
C ARG A 73 17.21 7.39 -25.12
N GLY A 74 16.19 8.24 -25.26
CA GLY A 74 15.06 8.02 -26.17
C GLY A 74 14.00 7.04 -25.66
N GLN A 75 14.20 6.46 -24.48
CA GLN A 75 13.23 5.59 -23.80
C GLN A 75 12.56 6.34 -22.65
N ALA A 76 11.28 6.05 -22.44
CA ALA A 76 10.50 6.59 -21.34
C ALA A 76 9.68 5.47 -20.70
N LEU A 77 9.61 5.49 -19.37
CA LEU A 77 8.70 4.71 -18.54
C LEU A 77 7.79 5.71 -17.82
N VAL A 78 6.49 5.51 -17.91
CA VAL A 78 5.50 6.30 -17.17
C VAL A 78 4.70 5.41 -16.26
N ILE A 79 4.53 5.85 -15.02
CA ILE A 79 3.61 5.26 -14.05
C ILE A 79 2.51 6.29 -13.79
N ALA A 80 1.29 5.97 -14.19
CA ALA A 80 0.08 6.73 -13.86
C ALA A 80 -0.62 6.04 -12.68
N TYR A 81 -0.96 6.77 -11.62
CA TYR A 81 -1.61 6.19 -10.43
C TYR A 81 -2.53 7.18 -9.71
N LEU A 82 -3.47 6.66 -8.94
CA LEU A 82 -4.35 7.46 -8.06
C LEU A 82 -3.63 7.82 -6.75
N PRO A 83 -3.23 9.09 -6.52
CA PRO A 83 -2.48 9.45 -5.32
C PRO A 83 -3.23 9.11 -4.02
N GLU A 84 -4.56 9.24 -4.02
CA GLU A 84 -5.44 8.91 -2.90
C GLU A 84 -5.22 7.48 -2.36
N LEU A 85 -4.96 6.53 -3.26
CA LEU A 85 -4.80 5.12 -2.89
C LEU A 85 -3.37 4.74 -2.51
N PHE A 86 -2.36 5.42 -3.05
CA PHE A 86 -0.96 4.99 -2.92
C PHE A 86 -0.12 5.85 -1.99
N HIS A 87 -0.49 7.13 -1.76
CA HIS A 87 0.26 8.00 -0.87
C HIS A 87 0.00 7.63 0.59
N LEU A 88 1.02 7.73 1.45
CA LEU A 88 0.84 7.42 2.86
C LEU A 88 -0.16 8.39 3.51
N GLN A 89 -0.04 9.68 3.19
CA GLN A 89 -0.99 10.72 3.57
C GLN A 89 -1.59 11.31 2.30
N PRO A 90 -2.71 10.76 1.80
CA PRO A 90 -3.47 11.45 0.77
C PRO A 90 -3.92 12.78 1.38
N GLY A 91 -3.86 13.89 0.63
CA GLY A 91 -4.19 15.21 1.17
C GLY A 91 -5.59 15.27 1.82
N VAL A 92 -5.94 16.40 2.44
CA VAL A 92 -7.21 16.59 3.16
C VAL A 92 -8.41 16.32 2.24
N GLN A 93 -8.90 15.09 2.24
CA GLN A 93 -10.18 14.69 1.70
C GLN A 93 -10.90 13.96 2.83
N GLU A 94 -12.04 14.51 3.23
CA GLU A 94 -12.95 13.86 4.17
C GLU A 94 -13.62 12.69 3.46
N HIS A 95 -12.95 11.54 3.47
CA HIS A 95 -13.57 10.28 3.08
C HIS A 95 -14.16 9.60 4.30
N ASP A 96 -15.37 9.06 4.16
CA ASP A 96 -16.02 8.25 5.20
C ASP A 96 -15.41 6.84 5.31
N ALA A 97 -14.47 6.50 4.44
CA ALA A 97 -13.77 5.23 4.39
C ALA A 97 -12.25 5.40 4.49
N LEU A 98 -11.59 4.41 5.08
CA LEU A 98 -10.15 4.19 4.95
C LEU A 98 -9.94 3.39 3.68
N ARG A 99 -9.39 4.05 2.66
CA ARG A 99 -9.17 3.45 1.35
C ARG A 99 -7.72 3.59 0.91
N PHE A 100 -7.09 2.48 0.56
CA PHE A 100 -5.72 2.45 0.03
C PHE A 100 -5.35 1.12 -0.61
N VAL A 101 -4.29 1.16 -1.44
CA VAL A 101 -3.60 -0.02 -1.93
C VAL A 101 -2.23 -0.10 -1.25
N CYS A 102 -1.98 -1.20 -0.55
CA CYS A 102 -0.69 -1.56 0.00
C CYS A 102 0.06 -2.45 -0.99
N ALA A 103 0.95 -1.85 -1.78
CA ALA A 103 1.87 -2.56 -2.68
C ALA A 103 3.29 -2.00 -2.44
N PRO A 104 3.94 -2.34 -1.31
CA PRO A 104 5.26 -1.82 -1.00
C PRO A 104 6.31 -2.35 -1.99
N PRO A 105 7.40 -1.61 -2.23
CA PRO A 105 8.52 -2.13 -3.02
C PRO A 105 9.12 -3.38 -2.38
N ARG A 106 9.39 -4.42 -3.18
CA ARG A 106 9.98 -5.69 -2.73
C ARG A 106 11.32 -5.48 -2.02
N TRP A 107 12.19 -4.63 -2.58
CA TRP A 107 13.49 -4.30 -1.95
C TRP A 107 13.33 -3.73 -0.53
N TRP A 108 12.24 -2.99 -0.26
CA TRP A 108 11.98 -2.43 1.06
C TRP A 108 11.51 -3.54 2.02
N LEU A 109 10.63 -4.43 1.55
CA LEU A 109 10.19 -5.60 2.31
C LEU A 109 11.38 -6.50 2.67
N ASP A 110 12.24 -6.82 1.70
CA ASP A 110 13.43 -7.65 1.91
C ASP A 110 14.30 -7.05 3.02
N ARG A 111 14.55 -5.74 2.95
CA ARG A 111 15.33 -5.03 3.97
C ARG A 111 14.65 -5.00 5.35
N GLN A 112 13.33 -4.84 5.41
CA GLN A 112 12.62 -4.91 6.70
C GLN A 112 12.63 -6.33 7.27
N ALA A 113 12.46 -7.34 6.42
CA ALA A 113 12.51 -8.74 6.82
C ALA A 113 13.88 -9.11 7.39
N GLU A 114 14.98 -8.64 6.79
CA GLU A 114 16.34 -8.82 7.34
C GLU A 114 16.49 -8.24 8.75
N LEU A 115 15.92 -7.05 9.00
CA LEU A 115 15.95 -6.40 10.32
C LEU A 115 15.08 -7.12 11.36
N LEU A 116 13.98 -7.72 10.92
CA LEU A 116 13.00 -8.42 11.75
C LEU A 116 13.37 -9.90 11.99
N ALA A 117 14.21 -10.48 11.14
CA ALA A 117 14.62 -11.89 11.19
C ALA A 117 15.16 -12.36 12.54
N PRO A 118 15.97 -11.58 13.30
CA PRO A 118 16.44 -12.01 14.63
C PRO A 118 15.31 -12.27 15.64
N GLN A 119 14.17 -11.60 15.48
CA GLN A 119 13.03 -11.71 16.39
C GLN A 119 11.94 -12.65 15.85
N PHE A 120 11.67 -12.60 14.55
CA PHE A 120 10.50 -13.27 13.93
C PHE A 120 10.88 -14.43 13.00
N GLY A 121 12.16 -14.65 12.73
CA GLY A 121 12.63 -15.77 11.90
C GLY A 121 11.98 -15.79 10.52
N ALA A 122 11.33 -16.91 10.18
CA ALA A 122 10.68 -17.11 8.88
C ALA A 122 9.48 -16.17 8.64
N GLU A 123 8.85 -15.65 9.69
CA GLU A 123 7.68 -14.76 9.59
C GLU A 123 8.08 -13.30 9.34
N ALA A 124 9.38 -12.99 9.30
CA ALA A 124 9.86 -11.60 9.20
C ALA A 124 9.34 -10.86 7.96
N SER A 125 9.13 -11.56 6.84
CA SER A 125 8.53 -10.98 5.62
C SER A 125 7.07 -10.59 5.83
N ASP A 126 6.29 -11.44 6.52
CA ASP A 126 4.88 -11.18 6.80
C ASP A 126 4.72 -10.02 7.78
N HIS A 127 5.59 -9.94 8.79
CA HIS A 127 5.67 -8.78 9.67
C HIS A 127 6.03 -7.49 8.92
N ALA A 128 6.96 -7.53 7.97
CA ALA A 128 7.32 -6.37 7.15
C ALA A 128 6.13 -5.86 6.31
N LEU A 129 5.37 -6.77 5.69
CA LEU A 129 4.17 -6.42 4.94
C LEU A 129 3.08 -5.84 5.87
N ALA A 130 2.86 -6.47 7.01
CA ALA A 130 1.91 -5.99 8.02
C ALA A 130 2.27 -4.58 8.51
N MET A 131 3.56 -4.29 8.75
CA MET A 131 4.01 -2.93 9.11
C MET A 131 3.69 -1.91 8.01
N ALA A 132 3.92 -2.24 6.73
CA ALA A 132 3.60 -1.34 5.62
C ALA A 132 2.08 -1.10 5.47
N PHE A 133 1.27 -2.12 5.75
CA PHE A 133 -0.18 -2.03 5.75
C PHE A 133 -0.68 -1.17 6.91
N VAL A 134 -0.23 -1.45 8.13
CA VAL A 134 -0.62 -0.72 9.33
C VAL A 134 -0.17 0.73 9.30
N ALA A 135 1.01 1.04 8.75
CA ALA A 135 1.43 2.42 8.54
C ALA A 135 0.43 3.23 7.68
N ARG A 136 -0.22 2.59 6.70
CA ARG A 136 -1.27 3.23 5.88
C ARG A 136 -2.58 3.41 6.64
N LEU A 137 -2.94 2.45 7.50
CA LEU A 137 -4.08 2.59 8.41
C LEU A 137 -3.87 3.75 9.36
N ASP A 138 -2.74 3.76 10.08
CA ASP A 138 -2.37 4.78 11.07
C ASP A 138 -2.36 6.19 10.46
N ALA A 139 -1.81 6.33 9.25
CA ALA A 139 -1.80 7.61 8.55
C ALA A 139 -3.19 8.11 8.09
N ARG A 140 -4.23 7.25 8.10
CA ARG A 140 -5.59 7.57 7.61
C ARG A 140 -6.65 7.57 8.70
N THR A 141 -6.31 7.12 9.90
CA THR A 141 -7.24 7.02 11.02
C THR A 141 -6.76 7.92 12.17
N PRO A 142 -7.67 8.63 12.87
CA PRO A 142 -7.31 9.33 14.09
C PRO A 142 -7.19 8.37 15.30
N LEU A 143 -7.53 7.10 15.12
CA LEU A 143 -7.55 6.12 16.20
C LEU A 143 -6.13 5.66 16.52
N PRO A 144 -5.76 5.54 17.80
CA PRO A 144 -4.43 5.09 18.17
C PRO A 144 -4.24 3.63 17.80
N ILE A 145 -3.17 3.33 17.06
CA ILE A 145 -2.71 1.97 16.79
C ILE A 145 -1.43 1.74 17.60
N ALA A 146 -1.35 0.60 18.31
CA ALA A 146 -0.17 0.27 19.11
C ALA A 146 1.03 0.03 18.18
N ASN A 147 2.12 0.77 18.39
CA ASN A 147 3.35 0.65 17.62
C ASN A 147 4.19 -0.55 18.10
N ASP A 148 3.68 -1.75 17.87
CA ASP A 148 4.32 -3.02 18.21
C ASP A 148 4.26 -3.97 16.99
N PRO A 149 5.40 -4.51 16.50
CA PRO A 149 5.40 -5.36 15.31
C PRO A 149 4.56 -6.64 15.41
N ALA A 150 4.42 -7.22 16.62
CA ALA A 150 3.58 -8.39 16.82
C ALA A 150 2.09 -8.01 16.76
N PHE A 151 1.71 -6.89 17.36
CA PHE A 151 0.38 -6.32 17.21
C PHE A 151 0.06 -5.98 15.75
N HIS A 152 0.99 -5.37 15.00
CA HIS A 152 0.78 -5.05 13.59
C HIS A 152 0.52 -6.31 12.75
N HIS A 153 1.31 -7.37 12.96
CA HIS A 153 1.11 -8.64 12.27
C HIS A 153 -0.24 -9.26 12.63
N GLY A 154 -0.59 -9.32 13.92
CA GLY A 154 -1.90 -9.82 14.36
C GLY A 154 -3.08 -9.01 13.78
N LEU A 155 -2.98 -7.68 13.78
CA LEU A 155 -4.01 -6.79 13.22
C LEU A 155 -4.18 -7.03 11.72
N PHE A 156 -3.07 -7.22 10.99
CA PHE A 156 -3.09 -7.52 9.56
C PHE A 156 -3.73 -8.88 9.27
N GLN A 157 -3.38 -9.93 10.03
CA GLN A 157 -3.98 -11.26 9.88
C GLN A 157 -5.49 -11.23 10.13
N LEU A 158 -5.96 -10.52 11.15
CA LEU A 158 -7.39 -10.33 11.39
C LEU A 158 -8.07 -9.54 10.25
N ALA A 159 -7.40 -8.55 9.68
CA ALA A 159 -7.95 -7.79 8.57
C ALA A 159 -8.09 -8.65 7.30
N LEU A 160 -7.18 -9.60 7.05
CA LEU A 160 -7.27 -10.51 5.91
C LEU A 160 -8.52 -11.43 5.96
N GLU A 161 -9.12 -11.62 7.13
CA GLU A 161 -10.37 -12.37 7.31
C GLU A 161 -11.62 -11.53 7.01
N GLU A 162 -11.46 -10.22 6.80
CA GLU A 162 -12.56 -9.29 6.67
C GLU A 162 -12.94 -9.00 5.20
N PRO A 163 -14.23 -8.78 4.89
CA PRO A 163 -14.72 -8.62 3.51
C PRO A 163 -14.33 -7.29 2.86
N TRP A 164 -13.77 -6.34 3.62
CA TRP A 164 -13.27 -5.05 3.11
C TRP A 164 -11.77 -5.10 2.76
N ILE A 165 -11.17 -6.28 2.84
CA ILE A 165 -9.82 -6.55 2.35
C ILE A 165 -9.91 -7.43 1.11
N GLU A 166 -9.20 -7.02 0.07
CA GLU A 166 -9.02 -7.81 -1.15
C GLU A 166 -7.53 -8.02 -1.39
N THR A 167 -7.16 -9.26 -1.69
CA THR A 167 -5.80 -9.66 -2.06
C THR A 167 -5.79 -10.18 -3.50
N GLY A 168 -4.61 -10.41 -4.08
CA GLY A 168 -4.48 -10.96 -5.43
C GLY A 168 -5.07 -12.33 -5.68
N ASP A 169 -5.41 -13.05 -4.61
CA ASP A 169 -6.07 -14.35 -4.70
C ASP A 169 -7.55 -14.19 -5.05
N ASP A 170 -8.20 -13.10 -4.61
CA ASP A 170 -9.58 -12.77 -4.96
C ASP A 170 -9.65 -11.91 -6.23
N ARG A 171 -9.36 -12.55 -7.36
CA ARG A 171 -9.25 -11.92 -8.69
C ARG A 171 -10.55 -11.31 -9.24
N GLN A 172 -11.64 -11.26 -8.47
CA GLN A 172 -12.90 -10.70 -8.97
C GLN A 172 -12.93 -9.17 -8.90
N LEU A 173 -12.37 -8.57 -7.84
CA LEU A 173 -12.49 -7.14 -7.57
C LEU A 173 -11.14 -6.40 -7.64
N LEU A 174 -10.07 -7.04 -7.16
CA LEU A 174 -8.69 -6.58 -7.30
C LEU A 174 -7.93 -7.46 -8.29
N THR A 175 -7.55 -6.90 -9.43
CA THR A 175 -6.73 -7.60 -10.43
C THR A 175 -5.47 -6.83 -10.73
N PHE A 176 -4.36 -7.54 -10.85
CA PHE A 176 -3.07 -6.94 -11.20
C PHE A 176 -2.23 -7.85 -12.07
N ASP A 177 -1.28 -7.25 -12.76
CA ASP A 177 -0.41 -7.93 -13.70
C ASP A 177 0.89 -7.12 -13.88
N GLY A 178 2.01 -7.80 -14.10
CA GLY A 178 3.32 -7.19 -14.37
C GLY A 178 3.99 -6.44 -13.22
N LEU A 179 3.52 -6.57 -11.97
CA LEU A 179 4.06 -5.80 -10.83
C LEU A 179 5.51 -6.13 -10.48
N ASP A 180 5.98 -7.33 -10.80
CA ASP A 180 7.40 -7.72 -10.65
C ASP A 180 8.33 -6.83 -11.48
N ALA A 181 7.88 -6.37 -12.66
CA ALA A 181 8.64 -5.44 -13.50
C ALA A 181 8.79 -4.05 -12.85
N LEU A 182 7.92 -3.72 -11.89
CA LEU A 182 8.02 -2.51 -11.07
C LEU A 182 8.70 -2.77 -9.72
N GLY A 183 9.03 -4.02 -9.40
CA GLY A 183 9.55 -4.42 -8.10
C GLY A 183 8.57 -4.16 -6.95
N LEU A 184 7.27 -4.26 -7.19
CA LEU A 184 6.23 -4.12 -6.16
C LEU A 184 5.78 -5.51 -5.67
N ALA A 185 5.47 -5.61 -4.39
CA ALA A 185 4.79 -6.76 -3.84
C ALA A 185 3.33 -6.81 -4.30
N ASP A 186 2.72 -7.97 -4.12
CA ASP A 186 1.32 -8.22 -4.44
C ASP A 186 0.44 -7.25 -3.62
N PRO A 187 -0.47 -6.50 -4.28
CA PRO A 187 -1.26 -5.48 -3.63
C PRO A 187 -2.29 -6.08 -2.69
N VAL A 188 -2.45 -5.41 -1.56
CA VAL A 188 -3.61 -5.57 -0.68
C VAL A 188 -4.44 -4.29 -0.77
N LEU A 189 -5.70 -4.42 -1.20
CA LEU A 189 -6.66 -3.33 -1.18
C LEU A 189 -7.40 -3.33 0.16
N CYS A 190 -7.49 -2.14 0.77
CA CYS A 190 -8.35 -1.87 1.91
C CYS A 190 -9.38 -0.84 1.50
N ASP A 191 -10.67 -1.15 1.72
CA ASP A 191 -11.79 -0.24 1.51
C ASP A 191 -12.83 -0.40 2.62
N VAL A 192 -12.59 0.23 3.77
CA VAL A 192 -13.41 0.04 4.97
C VAL A 192 -14.04 1.35 5.45
N PRO A 193 -15.36 1.39 5.72
CA PRO A 193 -15.97 2.54 6.38
C PRO A 193 -15.31 2.80 7.74
N LYS A 194 -14.99 4.07 8.05
CA LYS A 194 -14.29 4.46 9.28
C LYS A 194 -14.97 3.93 10.55
N ARG A 195 -16.31 3.92 10.58
CA ARG A 195 -17.09 3.36 11.69
C ARG A 195 -16.81 1.88 11.93
N LEU A 196 -16.75 1.10 10.84
CA LEU A 196 -16.56 -0.35 10.91
C LEU A 196 -15.12 -0.66 11.31
N PHE A 197 -14.17 0.13 10.79
CA PHE A 197 -12.78 0.03 11.21
C PHE A 197 -12.58 0.34 12.70
N ALA A 198 -13.32 1.31 13.26
CA ALA A 198 -13.23 1.63 14.67
C ALA A 198 -13.65 0.46 15.56
N ASP A 199 -14.77 -0.20 15.22
CA ASP A 199 -15.25 -1.38 15.94
C ASP A 199 -14.26 -2.56 15.80
N PHE A 200 -13.76 -2.79 14.57
CA PHE A 200 -12.73 -3.79 14.30
C PHE A 200 -11.47 -3.56 15.12
N LEU A 201 -10.93 -2.33 15.11
CA LEU A 201 -9.71 -1.99 15.83
C LEU A 201 -9.89 -2.17 17.33
N ALA A 202 -11.02 -1.74 17.90
CA ALA A 202 -11.32 -1.96 19.32
C ALA A 202 -11.33 -3.45 19.69
N GLY A 203 -11.95 -4.29 18.84
CA GLY A 203 -11.95 -5.75 19.01
C GLY A 203 -10.56 -6.36 18.91
N ALA A 204 -9.78 -5.96 17.90
CA ALA A 204 -8.41 -6.41 17.69
C ALA A 204 -7.49 -6.01 18.86
N THR A 205 -7.57 -4.76 19.32
CA THR A 205 -6.85 -4.27 20.51
C THR A 205 -7.18 -5.10 21.75
N ALA A 206 -8.46 -5.38 22.00
CA ALA A 206 -8.87 -6.18 23.15
C ALA A 206 -8.41 -7.64 23.10
N ARG A 207 -8.19 -8.18 21.90
CA ARG A 207 -7.75 -9.56 21.66
C ARG A 207 -6.23 -9.71 21.67
N LEU A 208 -5.51 -8.78 21.06
CA LEU A 208 -4.08 -8.92 20.75
C LEU A 208 -3.17 -8.24 21.76
N LEU A 209 -3.60 -7.17 22.43
CA LEU A 209 -2.77 -6.54 23.45
C LEU A 209 -2.98 -7.23 24.80
N PRO A 210 -1.90 -7.55 25.54
CA PRO A 210 -2.02 -8.03 26.89
C PRO A 210 -2.82 -7.03 27.72
N ARG A 211 -3.90 -7.48 28.37
CA ARG A 211 -4.49 -6.70 29.44
C ARG A 211 -3.41 -6.62 30.52
N HIS A 212 -2.84 -5.45 30.74
CA HIS A 212 -2.13 -5.18 31.98
C HIS A 212 -3.15 -5.26 33.12
N LEU A 213 -3.52 -6.47 33.52
CA LEU A 213 -4.05 -6.72 34.84
C LEU A 213 -2.96 -6.25 35.78
N SER A 214 -3.23 -5.14 36.48
CA SER A 214 -2.34 -4.58 37.48
C SER A 214 -1.93 -5.68 38.45
N SER A 215 -0.69 -6.13 38.35
CA SER A 215 -0.14 -7.18 39.20
C SER A 215 1.34 -6.88 39.43
N THR A 216 1.59 -6.18 40.53
CA THR A 216 2.87 -6.01 41.24
C THR A 216 4.05 -5.48 40.42
N VAL A 217 4.28 -4.17 40.56
CA VAL A 217 5.54 -3.50 40.27
C VAL A 217 6.67 -4.23 41.00
N ARG A 218 7.46 -5.00 40.25
CA ARG A 218 8.80 -5.40 40.67
C ARG A 218 9.75 -4.37 40.08
N ALA A 219 10.51 -3.68 40.91
CA ALA A 219 11.44 -2.64 40.46
C ALA A 219 12.39 -3.21 39.39
N PRO A 220 12.58 -2.52 38.25
CA PRO A 220 13.42 -3.02 37.18
C PRO A 220 14.90 -2.94 37.59
N VAL A 221 15.65 -4.01 37.30
CA VAL A 221 17.11 -3.96 37.23
C VAL A 221 17.46 -3.13 35.99
N PRO A 222 18.28 -2.06 36.11
CA PRO A 222 18.56 -1.18 34.98
C PRO A 222 19.25 -1.94 33.85
N SER A 223 18.79 -1.71 32.62
CA SER A 223 19.41 -2.25 31.42
C SER A 223 20.62 -1.41 31.00
N LEU A 224 21.48 -1.99 30.15
CA LEU A 224 22.63 -1.30 29.55
C LEU A 224 22.21 0.00 28.82
N ALA A 225 20.99 0.03 28.26
CA ALA A 225 20.44 1.22 27.60
C ALA A 225 20.08 2.33 28.60
N SER A 226 19.64 1.98 29.82
CA SER A 226 19.42 2.95 30.91
C SER A 226 20.74 3.53 31.45
N GLN A 227 21.84 2.78 31.40
CA GLN A 227 23.17 3.30 31.73
C GLN A 227 23.69 4.27 30.66
N LEU A 228 23.56 3.93 29.37
CA LEU A 228 23.98 4.80 28.27
C LEU A 228 23.19 6.12 28.19
N ALA A 229 21.92 6.11 28.57
CA ALA A 229 21.11 7.34 28.63
C ALA A 229 21.48 8.26 29.80
N LEU A 230 21.99 7.71 30.90
CA LEU A 230 22.45 8.49 32.05
C LEU A 230 23.79 9.18 31.77
N ASP A 231 24.68 8.50 31.05
CA ASP A 231 26.00 9.01 30.66
C ASP A 231 25.90 10.16 29.63
N PHE A 232 24.82 10.20 28.83
CA PHE A 232 24.57 11.28 27.86
C PHE A 232 24.01 12.57 28.50
N LEU A 233 23.42 12.47 29.70
CA LEU A 233 22.80 13.60 30.40
C LEU A 233 23.72 14.24 31.46
N THR A 234 24.88 13.64 31.71
CA THR A 234 25.83 14.06 32.75
C THR A 234 27.21 14.45 32.21
N ALA A 235 27.38 14.49 30.88
CA ALA A 235 28.53 15.05 30.16
C ALA A 235 28.19 16.43 29.57
#